data_AF-A0A9P4LWL0-F1
#
_entry.id   AF-A0A9P4LWL0-F1
#
_cell.length_a   1.000
_cell.length_b   1.000
_cell.length_c   1.000
_cell.angle_alpha   90.00
_cell.angle_beta   90.00
_cell.angle_gamma   90.00
#
_symmetry.space_group_name_H-M   'P 1'
#
loop_
_entity.id
_entity.type
_entity.pdbx_description
1 polymer ?
#
loop_
_entity_poly.entity_id
_entity_poly.type
_entity_poly.pdbx_seq_one_letter_code
_entity_poly.pdbx_strand_id
1 'polypeptide(L)'
;AVPAAPTPEYVHGFPICNVSGFTEANGKYIQTTHQQPNATLLSCLTACREDSDCKSVSYAAEYTGCYFYNKFVQGTYLEQDDTSYFAHYDEVC
;
A
#
# COMPACT_ATOMS: atom_id res chain seq x y z
N ALA A 1 -26.32 24.49 10.54
CA ALA A 1 -24.91 24.04 10.58
C ALA A 1 -24.84 22.78 9.72
N VAL A 2 -23.98 22.76 8.70
CA VAL A 2 -23.68 21.52 7.97
C VAL A 2 -22.87 20.63 8.93
N PRO A 3 -23.24 19.36 9.15
CA PRO A 3 -22.42 18.46 9.94
C PRO A 3 -21.05 18.33 9.26
N ALA A 4 -19.99 18.43 10.06
CA ALA A 4 -18.65 18.08 9.59
C ALA A 4 -18.71 16.63 9.10
N ALA A 5 -18.21 16.37 7.89
CA ALA A 5 -18.07 15.01 7.41
C ALA A 5 -17.23 14.19 8.41
N PRO A 6 -17.54 12.91 8.63
CA PRO A 6 -16.68 12.05 9.43
C PRO A 6 -15.26 12.09 8.83
N THR A 7 -14.26 12.25 9.69
CA THR A 7 -12.87 12.09 9.27
C THR A 7 -12.69 10.66 8.75
N PRO A 8 -12.07 10.46 7.58
CA PRO A 8 -11.74 9.12 7.11
C PRO A 8 -10.91 8.39 8.17
N GLU A 9 -11.34 7.17 8.50
CA GLU A 9 -10.61 6.30 9.41
C GLU A 9 -9.61 5.49 8.60
N TYR A 10 -8.33 5.71 8.85
CA TYR A 10 -7.25 5.02 8.15
C TYR A 10 -6.84 3.76 8.89
N VAL A 11 -6.31 2.80 8.14
CA VAL A 11 -5.80 1.55 8.71
C VAL A 11 -4.57 1.83 9.57
N HIS A 12 -4.56 1.29 10.78
CA HIS A 12 -3.48 1.43 11.75
C HIS A 12 -3.01 0.06 12.24
N GLY A 13 -1.72 -0.04 12.60
CA GLY A 13 -1.10 -1.27 13.07
C GLY A 13 0.27 -1.53 12.42
N PHE A 14 1.01 -2.48 12.99
CA PHE A 14 2.25 -2.97 12.42
C PHE A 14 2.48 -4.44 12.83
N PRO A 15 2.68 -5.36 11.87
CA PRO A 15 2.59 -5.14 10.43
C PRO A 15 1.16 -5.17 9.90
N ILE A 16 0.92 -4.42 8.82
CA ILE A 16 -0.30 -4.52 8.02
C ILE A 16 0.00 -5.46 6.86
N CYS A 17 -0.68 -6.61 6.83
CA CYS A 17 -0.55 -7.61 5.77
C CYS A 17 -1.92 -7.90 5.16
N ASN A 18 -2.06 -7.67 3.85
CA ASN A 18 -3.26 -7.96 3.07
C ASN A 18 -4.49 -7.13 3.45
N VAL A 19 -4.35 -5.80 3.40
CA VAL A 19 -5.51 -4.90 3.52
C VAL A 19 -5.79 -4.26 2.16
N SER A 20 -6.99 -4.50 1.65
CA SER A 20 -7.44 -3.89 0.41
C SER A 20 -7.87 -2.45 0.64
N GLY A 21 -7.53 -1.56 -0.29
CA GLY A 21 -7.97 -0.18 -0.19
C GLY A 21 -7.22 0.79 -1.08
N PHE A 22 -7.44 2.08 -0.83
CA PHE A 22 -6.85 3.17 -1.58
C PHE A 22 -5.96 4.02 -0.66
N THR A 23 -4.75 4.32 -1.13
CA THR A 23 -3.84 5.21 -0.41
C THR A 23 -4.06 6.64 -0.86
N GLU A 24 -4.18 7.56 0.09
CA GLU A 24 -4.31 8.98 -0.23
C GLU A 24 -2.96 9.62 -0.54
N ALA A 25 -2.75 9.98 -1.82
CA ALA A 25 -1.53 10.62 -2.30
C ALA A 25 -1.45 12.12 -1.95
N ASN A 26 -1.56 12.48 -0.66
CA ASN A 26 -1.46 13.86 -0.19
C ASN A 26 0.00 14.37 -0.07
N GLY A 27 0.93 13.85 -0.88
CA GLY A 27 2.36 14.18 -0.82
C GLY A 27 3.08 13.71 0.46
N LYS A 28 2.46 12.81 1.23
CA LYS A 28 3.00 12.32 2.51
C LYS A 28 3.94 11.10 2.37
N TYR A 29 3.91 10.45 1.21
CA TYR A 29 4.78 9.34 0.84
C TYR A 29 5.22 9.49 -0.61
N ILE A 30 6.29 8.76 -0.96
CA ILE A 30 6.72 8.56 -2.33
C ILE A 30 6.23 7.19 -2.76
N GLN A 31 5.51 7.14 -3.87
CA GLN A 31 5.10 5.91 -4.53
C GLN A 31 5.90 5.75 -5.82
N THR A 32 6.50 4.59 -5.98
CA THR A 32 7.22 4.22 -7.19
C THR A 32 6.51 3.06 -7.85
N THR A 33 6.18 3.19 -9.14
CA THR A 33 5.61 2.10 -9.92
C THR A 33 6.72 1.12 -10.30
N HIS A 34 6.64 -0.10 -9.79
CA HIS A 34 7.53 -1.19 -10.19
C HIS A 34 6.75 -2.16 -11.08
N GLN A 35 6.79 -1.91 -12.39
CA GLN A 35 6.27 -2.87 -13.38
C GLN A 35 7.24 -4.04 -13.50
N GLN A 36 6.94 -5.13 -12.80
CA GLN A 36 7.60 -6.42 -12.98
C GLN A 36 6.69 -7.34 -13.80
N PRO A 37 7.10 -7.85 -14.97
CA PRO A 37 6.29 -8.80 -15.71
C PRO A 37 6.09 -10.08 -14.89
N ASN A 38 4.84 -10.53 -14.75
CA ASN A 38 4.45 -11.67 -13.92
C ASN A 38 4.82 -11.51 -12.44
N ALA A 39 4.73 -10.30 -11.89
CA ALA A 39 4.98 -10.08 -10.47
C ALA A 39 4.04 -10.92 -9.60
N THR A 40 4.62 -11.55 -8.60
CA THR A 40 3.90 -12.19 -7.49
C THR A 40 4.03 -11.32 -6.25
N LEU A 41 3.14 -11.47 -5.28
CA LEU A 41 3.28 -10.81 -3.99
C LEU A 41 4.68 -11.06 -3.38
N LEU A 42 5.16 -12.31 -3.44
CA LEU A 42 6.48 -12.67 -2.91
C LEU A 42 7.62 -11.94 -3.64
N SER A 43 7.54 -11.78 -4.96
CA SER A 43 8.56 -11.02 -5.70
C SER A 43 8.50 -9.53 -5.39
N CYS A 44 7.31 -8.95 -5.22
CA CYS A 44 7.15 -7.55 -4.80
C CYS A 44 7.80 -7.32 -3.42
N LEU A 45 7.50 -8.18 -2.45
CA LEU A 45 8.04 -8.07 -1.09
C LEU A 45 9.55 -8.29 -1.04
N THR A 46 10.05 -9.28 -1.78
CA THR A 46 11.50 -9.53 -1.89
C THR A 46 12.22 -8.33 -2.48
N ALA A 47 11.72 -7.79 -3.60
CA ALA A 47 12.31 -6.61 -4.23
C ALA A 47 12.19 -5.35 -3.36
N CYS A 48 11.10 -5.20 -2.60
CA CYS A 48 10.96 -4.11 -1.63
C CYS A 48 12.00 -4.23 -0.51
N ARG A 49 12.25 -5.42 0.03
CA ARG A 49 13.27 -5.62 1.08
C ARG A 49 14.71 -5.39 0.59
N GLU A 50 14.95 -5.55 -0.71
CA GLU A 50 16.24 -5.23 -1.34
C GLU A 50 16.40 -3.72 -1.61
N ASP A 51 15.31 -2.96 -1.61
CA ASP A 51 15.28 -1.51 -1.78
C ASP A 51 15.22 -0.81 -0.40
N SER A 52 16.31 -0.12 -0.03
CA SER A 52 16.40 0.56 1.25
C SER A 52 15.33 1.64 1.47
N ASP A 53 14.80 2.21 0.39
CA ASP A 53 13.77 3.23 0.43
C ASP A 53 12.35 2.63 0.50
N CYS A 54 12.17 1.34 0.20
CA CYS A 54 10.87 0.69 0.30
C CYS A 54 10.55 0.28 1.75
N LYS A 55 9.29 0.46 2.14
CA LYS A 55 8.76 0.16 3.48
C LYS A 55 7.44 -0.59 3.43
N SER A 56 6.67 -0.43 2.35
CA SER A 56 5.48 -1.22 2.05
C SER A 56 5.25 -1.33 0.55
N VAL A 57 4.43 -2.29 0.16
CA VAL A 57 4.02 -2.53 -1.22
C VAL A 57 2.49 -2.56 -1.33
N SER A 58 1.98 -2.12 -2.47
CA SER A 58 0.65 -2.50 -2.91
C SER A 58 0.76 -3.42 -4.12
N TYR A 59 0.02 -4.52 -4.08
CA TYR A 59 0.03 -5.56 -5.11
C TYR A 59 -1.37 -5.74 -5.68
N ALA A 60 -1.47 -5.71 -7.01
CA ALA A 60 -2.67 -6.12 -7.72
C ALA A 60 -2.38 -7.41 -8.50
N ALA A 61 -3.00 -8.50 -8.06
CA ALA A 61 -2.85 -9.81 -8.70
C ALA A 61 -3.32 -9.82 -10.16
N GLU A 62 -4.42 -9.11 -10.45
CA GLU A 62 -5.00 -9.03 -11.81
C GLU A 62 -4.04 -8.38 -12.82
N TYR A 63 -3.31 -7.35 -12.40
CA TYR A 63 -2.38 -6.61 -13.27
C TYR A 63 -0.94 -7.07 -13.12
N THR A 64 -0.66 -8.01 -12.22
CA THR A 64 0.70 -8.44 -11.86
C THR A 64 1.62 -7.25 -11.55
N GLY A 65 1.08 -6.23 -10.88
CA GLY A 65 1.76 -4.95 -10.64
C GLY A 65 2.13 -4.75 -9.18
N CYS A 66 3.33 -4.24 -8.92
CA CYS A 66 3.79 -3.82 -7.60
C CYS A 66 3.95 -2.29 -7.57
N TYR A 67 3.50 -1.65 -6.50
CA TYR A 67 3.84 -0.27 -6.20
C TYR A 67 4.55 -0.22 -4.87
N PHE A 68 5.70 0.45 -4.82
CA PHE A 68 6.52 0.57 -3.63
C PHE A 68 6.28 1.90 -2.96
N TYR A 69 6.25 1.90 -1.64
CA TYR A 69 6.03 3.08 -0.83
C TYR A 69 7.18 3.24 0.16
N ASN A 70 7.64 4.48 0.33
CA ASN A 70 8.69 4.80 1.30
C ASN A 70 8.21 4.96 2.74
N LYS A 71 6.99 4.50 3.03
CA LYS A 71 6.36 4.46 4.35
C LYS A 71 5.73 3.08 4.57
N PHE A 72 5.60 2.69 5.83
CA PHE A 72 4.71 1.58 6.20
C PHE A 72 3.25 1.97 5.86
N VAL A 73 2.38 0.99 5.69
CA VAL A 73 1.00 1.18 5.22
C VAL A 73 0.21 2.16 6.11
N GLN A 74 0.39 2.09 7.43
CA GLN A 74 -0.25 3.05 8.35
C GLN A 74 0.19 4.51 8.13
N GLY A 75 1.35 4.72 7.50
CA GLY A 75 1.89 6.03 7.12
C GLY A 75 1.48 6.48 5.71
N THR A 76 0.86 5.61 4.91
CA THR A 76 0.35 5.92 3.57
C THR A 76 -1.12 6.34 3.58
N TYR A 77 -1.76 6.41 4.76
CA TYR A 77 -3.16 6.83 4.90
C TYR A 77 -4.08 5.96 4.04
N LEU A 78 -3.98 4.64 4.25
CA LEU A 78 -4.81 3.65 3.57
C LEU A 78 -6.23 3.74 4.11
N GLU A 79 -7.18 4.09 3.25
CA GLU A 79 -8.60 3.88 3.49
C GLU A 79 -8.96 2.46 3.05
N GLN A 80 -9.50 1.67 3.97
CA GLN A 80 -9.86 0.28 3.66
C GLN A 80 -11.07 0.26 2.73
N ASP A 81 -10.93 -0.45 1.62
CA ASP A 81 -12.00 -0.71 0.66
C ASP A 81 -11.78 -2.10 0.06
N ASP A 82 -12.65 -3.04 0.44
CA ASP A 82 -12.58 -4.43 -0.01
C ASP A 82 -12.89 -4.59 -1.51
N THR A 83 -13.37 -3.54 -2.18
CA THR A 83 -13.56 -3.52 -3.63
C THR A 83 -12.29 -3.11 -4.39
N SER A 84 -11.25 -2.66 -3.70
CA SER A 84 -9.97 -2.30 -4.32
C SER A 84 -9.25 -3.54 -4.88
N TYR A 85 -8.76 -3.41 -6.11
CA TYR A 85 -7.88 -4.40 -6.75
C TYR A 85 -6.49 -4.48 -6.09
N PHE A 86 -6.13 -3.48 -5.28
CA PHE A 86 -4.85 -3.39 -4.59
C PHE A 86 -4.98 -3.84 -3.15
N ALA A 87 -4.17 -4.83 -2.78
CA ALA A 87 -3.91 -5.17 -1.40
C ALA A 87 -2.56 -4.60 -0.97
N HIS A 88 -2.50 -4.06 0.25
CA HIS A 88 -1.34 -3.39 0.83
C HIS A 88 -0.66 -4.24 1.89
N TYR A 89 0.66 -4.18 1.92
CA TYR A 89 1.53 -5.01 2.76
C TYR A 89 2.75 -4.23 3.22
N ASP A 90 3.04 -4.21 4.51
CA ASP A 90 4.35 -3.78 5.00
C ASP A 90 5.47 -4.73 4.53
N GLU A 91 6.70 -4.23 4.39
CA GLU A 91 7.84 -5.03 3.90
C GLU A 91 8.15 -6.27 4.75
N VAL A 92 7.69 -6.29 6.00
CA VAL A 92 7.91 -7.37 6.98
C VAL A 92 6.88 -8.49 6.88
N CYS A 93 5.78 -8.28 6.15
CA CYS A 93 5.00 -9.35 5.55
C CYS A 93 5.88 -9.95 4.43
#